data_AF-A0A2T2VL93-F1
#
_entry.id   AF-A0A2T2VL93-F1
#
_cell.length_a   1.000
_cell.length_b   1.000
_cell.length_c   1.000
_cell.angle_alpha   90.00
_cell.angle_beta   90.00
_cell.angle_gamma   90.00
#
_symmetry.space_group_name_H-M   'P 1'
#
loop_
_entity.id
_entity.type
_entity.pdbx_description
1 polymer ?
#
loop_
_entity_poly.entity_id
_entity_poly.type
_entity_poly.pdbx_seq_one_letter_code
_entity_poly.pdbx_strand_id
1 'polypeptide(L)'
;VLEGGETATKVDLPNLKGRNLDETKFFLKASGLNVGAVVYNSNVVDSSKALIYQQAPEYQPQKEISQGEAIDVWLTKPEHYDNIKMGKTN
;
A
#
# COMPACT_ATOMS: atom_id res chain seq x y z
N VAL A 1 -24.00 7.88 -32.08
CA VAL A 1 -23.47 6.81 -31.21
C VAL A 1 -22.46 7.46 -30.31
N LEU A 2 -22.68 7.49 -28.99
CA LEU A 2 -21.73 8.12 -28.07
C LEU A 2 -20.68 7.09 -27.69
N GLU A 3 -19.44 7.47 -27.95
CA GLU A 3 -18.22 6.68 -27.83
C GLU A 3 -17.88 6.41 -26.35
N GLY A 4 -17.34 5.21 -26.09
CA GLY A 4 -16.39 4.99 -25.00
C GLY A 4 -16.94 4.89 -23.58
N GLY A 5 -17.72 3.86 -23.27
CA GLY A 5 -17.87 3.41 -21.89
C GLY A 5 -16.60 2.69 -21.44
N GLU A 6 -15.58 3.42 -21.00
CA GLU A 6 -14.51 2.82 -20.18
C GLU A 6 -15.18 2.36 -18.88
N THR A 7 -15.55 1.08 -18.81
CA THR A 7 -15.90 0.43 -17.55
C THR A 7 -14.60 0.30 -16.76
N ALA A 8 -14.14 1.41 -16.17
CA ALA A 8 -13.09 1.37 -15.17
C ALA A 8 -13.67 0.59 -13.99
N THR A 9 -13.39 -0.71 -13.93
CA THR A 9 -13.75 -1.55 -12.80
C THR A 9 -13.13 -0.91 -11.58
N LYS A 10 -13.94 -0.43 -10.65
CA LYS A 10 -13.43 0.11 -9.40
C LYS A 10 -13.37 -1.01 -8.37
N VAL A 11 -12.31 -1.01 -7.57
CA VAL A 11 -12.12 -1.96 -6.48
C VAL A 11 -11.84 -1.19 -5.20
N ASP A 12 -12.30 -1.74 -4.07
CA ASP A 12 -12.01 -1.17 -2.77
C ASP A 12 -10.50 -1.12 -2.53
N LEU A 13 -10.00 0.04 -2.12
CA LEU A 13 -8.60 0.20 -1.74
C LEU A 13 -8.37 -0.46 -0.38
N PRO A 14 -7.57 -1.53 -0.27
CA PRO A 14 -7.30 -2.13 1.03
C PRO A 14 -6.24 -1.36 1.82
N ASN A 15 -6.32 -1.48 3.14
CA ASN A 15 -5.30 -0.96 4.05
C ASN A 15 -4.12 -1.93 4.13
N LEU A 16 -2.96 -1.45 3.69
CA LEU A 16 -1.71 -2.20 3.68
C LEU A 16 -0.79 -1.79 4.84
N LYS A 17 -1.13 -0.71 5.57
CA LYS A 17 -0.32 -0.20 6.68
C LYS A 17 -0.20 -1.28 7.76
N GLY A 18 1.03 -1.56 8.21
CA GLY A 18 1.34 -2.58 9.20
C GLY A 18 1.50 -4.00 8.65
N ARG A 19 1.46 -4.19 7.32
CA ARG A 19 1.72 -5.48 6.67
C ARG A 19 3.11 -5.54 6.04
N ASN A 20 3.56 -6.76 5.79
CA ASN A 20 4.81 -7.02 5.07
C ASN A 20 4.58 -6.88 3.56
N LEU A 21 5.68 -6.75 2.81
CA LEU A 21 5.60 -6.63 1.36
C LEU A 21 4.99 -7.86 0.69
N ASP A 22 5.35 -9.07 1.14
CA ASP A 22 4.88 -10.32 0.54
C ASP A 22 3.36 -10.50 0.70
N GLU A 23 2.84 -10.27 1.91
CA GLU A 23 1.39 -10.28 2.15
C GLU A 23 0.68 -9.24 1.28
N THR A 24 1.25 -8.03 1.21
CA THR A 24 0.70 -6.92 0.43
C THR A 24 0.65 -7.23 -1.06
N LYS A 25 1.72 -7.80 -1.62
CA LYS A 25 1.76 -8.22 -3.03
C LYS A 25 0.67 -9.24 -3.33
N PHE A 26 0.49 -10.22 -2.45
CA PHE A 26 -0.53 -11.25 -2.62
C PHE A 26 -1.94 -10.64 -2.50
N PHE A 27 -2.17 -9.80 -1.50
CA PHE A 27 -3.45 -9.15 -1.24
C PHE A 27 -3.87 -8.22 -2.38
N LEU A 28 -2.96 -7.34 -2.84
CA LEU A 28 -3.21 -6.45 -3.97
C LEU A 28 -3.54 -7.24 -5.23
N LYS A 29 -2.75 -8.27 -5.54
CA LYS A 29 -3.01 -9.14 -6.69
C LYS A 29 -4.36 -9.84 -6.60
N ALA A 30 -4.77 -10.28 -5.41
CA ALA A 30 -6.09 -10.88 -5.17
C ALA A 30 -7.24 -9.88 -5.36
N SER A 31 -7.05 -8.62 -4.99
CA SER A 31 -7.98 -7.50 -5.26
C SER A 31 -7.96 -7.02 -6.72
N GLY A 32 -7.06 -7.54 -7.57
CA GLY A 32 -6.88 -7.06 -8.94
C GLY A 32 -6.13 -5.73 -9.03
N LEU A 33 -5.32 -5.42 -8.03
CA LEU A 33 -4.44 -4.25 -7.95
C LEU A 33 -2.98 -4.67 -8.17
N ASN A 34 -2.15 -3.70 -8.52
CA ASN A 34 -0.74 -3.92 -8.74
C ASN A 34 0.10 -3.25 -7.65
N VAL A 35 1.28 -3.83 -7.38
CA VAL A 35 2.29 -3.14 -6.58
C VAL A 35 3.08 -2.23 -7.50
N GLY A 36 3.13 -0.94 -7.15
CA GLY A 36 3.94 0.05 -7.83
C GLY A 36 5.37 0.06 -7.30
N ALA A 37 5.82 1.24 -6.92
CA ALA A 37 7.12 1.48 -6.30
C ALA A 37 7.15 0.92 -4.87
N VAL A 38 8.22 0.21 -4.56
CA VAL A 38 8.51 -0.30 -3.22
C VAL A 38 9.71 0.46 -2.69
N VAL A 39 9.46 1.39 -1.76
CA VAL A 39 10.50 2.25 -1.21
C VAL A 39 10.85 1.78 0.19
N TYR A 40 12.09 1.34 0.39
CA TYR A 40 12.59 1.00 1.71
C TYR A 40 13.26 2.20 2.35
N ASN A 41 12.91 2.48 3.59
CA ASN A 41 13.62 3.47 4.39
C ASN A 41 15.07 3.01 4.62
N SER A 42 16.03 3.94 4.58
CA SER A 42 17.46 3.64 4.78
C SER A 42 17.78 2.96 6.11
N ASN A 43 16.87 3.03 7.08
CA ASN A 43 16.99 2.37 8.37
C ASN A 43 16.58 0.88 8.36
N VAL A 44 16.05 0.36 7.25
CA VAL A 44 15.63 -1.04 7.13
C VAL A 44 16.85 -1.93 6.97
N VAL A 45 17.23 -2.64 8.04
CA VAL A 45 18.27 -3.68 8.01
C VAL A 45 17.67 -5.02 7.55
N ASP A 46 16.50 -5.37 8.09
CA ASP A 46 15.76 -6.59 7.76
C ASP A 46 14.57 -6.26 6.83
N SER A 47 14.76 -6.36 5.52
CA SER A 47 13.67 -6.14 4.54
C SER A 47 12.50 -7.11 4.70
N SER A 48 12.76 -8.34 5.17
CA SER A 48 11.74 -9.36 5.44
C SER A 48 10.84 -9.05 6.63
N LYS A 49 11.32 -8.22 7.57
CA LYS A 49 10.52 -7.74 8.72
C LYS A 49 9.97 -6.34 8.49
N ALA A 50 10.25 -5.72 7.34
CA ALA A 50 9.84 -4.36 7.10
C ALA A 50 8.31 -4.28 6.99
N LEU A 51 7.74 -3.30 7.67
CA LEU A 51 6.31 -3.03 7.69
C LEU A 51 6.02 -1.81 6.84
N ILE A 52 4.92 -1.87 6.10
CA ILE A 52 4.43 -0.72 5.34
C ILE A 52 3.92 0.32 6.33
N TYR A 53 4.56 1.48 6.38
CA TYR A 53 4.07 2.59 7.19
C TYR A 53 3.19 3.55 6.37
N GLN A 54 3.39 3.57 5.05
CA GLN A 54 2.71 4.47 4.15
C GLN A 54 2.45 3.80 2.80
N GLN A 55 1.34 4.15 2.18
CA GLN A 55 0.93 3.71 0.85
C GLN A 55 0.39 4.90 0.05
N ALA A 56 0.54 4.85 -1.27
CA ALA A 56 -0.01 5.83 -2.21
C ALA A 56 -0.62 5.07 -3.40
N PRO A 57 -1.90 5.29 -3.73
CA PRO A 57 -2.84 6.20 -3.08
C PRO A 57 -3.13 5.87 -1.61
N GLU A 58 -3.37 6.89 -0.80
CA GLU A 58 -3.66 6.69 0.63
C GLU A 58 -4.98 5.92 0.81
N TYR A 59 -4.93 4.90 1.67
CA TYR A 59 -6.09 4.15 2.13
C TYR A 59 -7.13 5.08 2.76
N GLN A 60 -8.36 5.01 2.27
CA GLN A 60 -9.48 5.74 2.83
C GLN A 60 -10.69 4.80 2.91
N PRO A 61 -11.48 4.87 3.98
CA PRO A 61 -12.72 4.14 4.08
C PRO A 61 -13.66 4.55 2.93
N GLN A 62 -14.27 3.56 2.27
CA GLN A 62 -15.15 3.74 1.10
C GLN A 62 -14.46 4.35 -0.14
N LYS A 63 -13.12 4.38 -0.19
CA LYS A 63 -12.41 4.79 -1.39
C LYS A 63 -12.22 3.60 -2.31
N GLU A 64 -12.72 3.78 -3.52
CA GLU A 64 -12.51 2.85 -4.61
C GLU A 64 -11.47 3.44 -5.57
N ILE A 65 -10.60 2.58 -6.09
CA ILE A 65 -9.59 2.93 -7.07
C ILE A 65 -9.76 2.06 -8.31
N SER A 66 -9.09 2.42 -9.41
CA SER A 66 -9.23 1.65 -10.65
C SER A 66 -8.57 0.28 -10.50
N GLN A 67 -9.24 -0.76 -10.95
CA GLN A 67 -8.65 -2.09 -11.02
C GLN A 67 -7.41 -2.04 -11.92
N GLY A 68 -6.32 -2.67 -11.47
CA GLY A 68 -5.02 -2.61 -12.12
C GLY A 68 -4.17 -1.39 -11.74
N GLU A 69 -4.68 -0.48 -10.91
CA GLU A 69 -3.90 0.65 -10.41
C GLU A 69 -2.72 0.16 -9.55
N ALA A 70 -1.58 0.82 -9.73
CA ALA A 70 -0.34 0.49 -9.04
C ALA A 70 -0.27 1.27 -7.72
N ILE A 71 -0.09 0.56 -6.62
CA ILE A 71 0.03 1.16 -5.29
C ILE A 71 1.49 1.17 -4.88
N ASP A 72 2.01 2.38 -4.71
CA ASP A 72 3.33 2.62 -4.16
C ASP A 72 3.28 2.41 -2.65
N VAL A 73 4.28 1.73 -2.11
CA VAL A 73 4.36 1.39 -0.70
C VAL A 73 5.73 1.77 -0.15
N TRP A 74 5.73 2.34 1.05
CA TRP A 74 6.94 2.68 1.79
C TRP A 74 7.05 1.78 3.00
N LEU A 75 8.20 1.11 3.10
CA LEU A 75 8.51 0.16 4.15
C LEU A 75 9.52 0.74 5.11
N THR A 76 9.30 0.45 6.38
CA THR A 76 10.21 0.83 7.46
C THR A 76 10.38 -0.31 8.45
N LYS A 77 11.39 -0.18 9.29
CA LYS A 77 11.65 -1.13 10.37
C LYS A 77 10.49 -1.11 11.37
N PRO A 78 10.07 -2.27 11.94
CA PRO A 78 8.95 -2.34 12.89
C PRO A 78 9.07 -1.34 14.05
N GLU A 79 10.27 -1.20 14.62
CA GLU A 79 10.56 -0.23 15.68
C GLU A 79 10.25 1.22 15.29
N HIS A 80 10.46 1.60 14.02
CA HIS A 80 10.11 2.94 13.53
C HIS A 80 8.61 3.07 13.28
N TYR A 81 7.96 2.01 12.79
CA TYR A 81 6.51 1.98 12.63
C TYR A 81 5.78 2.18 13.97
N ASP A 82 6.22 1.50 15.03
CA ASP A 82 5.67 1.69 16.38
C ASP A 82 5.86 3.12 16.90
N ASN A 83 7.02 3.74 16.63
CA ASN A 83 7.28 5.13 17.02
C ASN A 83 6.34 6.12 16.32
N ILE A 84 6.09 5.94 15.01
CA ILE A 84 5.13 6.74 14.23
C ILE A 84 3.73 6.58 14.82
N LYS A 85 3.31 5.33 15.08
CA LYS A 85 1.97 5.03 15.61
C LYS A 85 1.76 5.56 17.03
N MET A 86 2.79 5.56 17.85
CA MET A 86 2.74 6.07 19.23
C MET A 86 2.83 7.60 19.33
N GLY A 87 2.98 8.33 18.21
CA GLY A 87 3.17 9.78 18.22
C GLY A 87 4.44 10.22 18.96
N LYS A 88 5.39 9.29 19.18
CA LYS A 88 6.67 9.59 19.81
C LYS A 88 7.58 10.19 18.74
N THR A 89 7.49 11.50 18.59
CA THR A 89 8.55 12.28 17.94
C THR A 89 9.78 12.22 18.82
N ASN A 90 10.90 11.74 18.27
CA ASN A 90 12.22 11.89 18.89
C ASN A 90 12.57 13.37 19.06
#